data_AF-A0A507D3C3-F1
#
_entry.id   AF-A0A507D3C3-F1
#
_cell.length_a   1.000
_cell.length_b   1.000
_cell.length_c   1.000
_cell.angle_alpha   90.00
_cell.angle_beta   90.00
_cell.angle_gamma   90.00
#
_symmetry.space_group_name_H-M   'P 1'
#
loop_
_entity.id
_entity.type
_entity.pdbx_description
1 polymer ?
#
loop_
_entity_poly.entity_id
_entity_poly.type
_entity_poly.pdbx_seq_one_letter_code
_entity_poly.pdbx_strand_id
1 'polypeptide(L)'
;MFSATTRSLERIADLYMTRLAAAIGRTIEDEIPDHDHLTMYTPDFLISAPSGNMVDENKPRLSEIVERVLAVLPPANSEAI
;
A
#
# COMPACT_ATOMS: atom_id res chain seq x y z
N MET A 1 11.90 -20.01 -10.77
CA MET A 1 11.99 -18.54 -10.97
C MET A 1 10.63 -18.08 -11.46
N PHE A 2 9.80 -17.46 -10.61
CA PHE A 2 8.46 -16.99 -11.00
C PHE A 2 8.59 -15.70 -11.82
N SER A 3 7.80 -15.61 -12.90
CA SER A 3 7.84 -14.48 -13.83
C SER A 3 7.38 -13.19 -13.13
N ALA A 4 7.83 -12.03 -13.62
CA ALA A 4 7.42 -10.74 -13.09
C ALA A 4 5.88 -10.55 -13.12
N THR A 5 5.21 -11.19 -14.08
CA THR A 5 3.75 -11.13 -14.25
C THR A 5 2.99 -11.82 -13.12
N THR A 6 3.46 -12.97 -12.62
CA THR A 6 2.80 -13.70 -11.52
C THR A 6 2.87 -12.90 -10.21
N ARG A 7 4.05 -12.32 -9.91
CA ARG A 7 4.23 -11.43 -8.75
C ARG A 7 3.36 -10.19 -8.80
N SER A 8 3.11 -9.63 -9.97
CA SER A 8 2.20 -8.48 -10.11
C SER A 8 0.76 -8.85 -9.76
N LEU A 9 0.29 -10.06 -10.08
CA LEU A 9 -1.07 -10.50 -9.80
C LEU A 9 -1.30 -10.77 -8.30
N GLU A 10 -0.33 -11.39 -7.62
CA GLU A 10 -0.34 -11.57 -6.17
C GLU A 10 -0.50 -10.23 -5.45
N ARG A 11 0.31 -9.23 -5.82
CA ARG A 11 0.26 -7.90 -5.20
C ARG A 11 -1.03 -7.14 -5.45
N ILE A 12 -1.67 -7.37 -6.59
CA ILE A 12 -2.99 -6.82 -6.89
C ILE A 12 -4.03 -7.47 -5.97
N ALA A 13 -3.99 -8.80 -5.80
CA ALA A 13 -4.90 -9.50 -4.90
C ALA A 13 -4.75 -9.01 -3.44
N ASP A 14 -3.52 -8.88 -2.96
CA ASP A 14 -3.20 -8.38 -1.61
C ASP A 14 -3.75 -6.96 -1.38
N LEU A 15 -3.57 -6.08 -2.37
CA LEU A 15 -4.07 -4.72 -2.33
C LEU A 15 -5.60 -4.71 -2.20
N TYR A 16 -6.31 -5.49 -3.02
CA TYR A 16 -7.77 -5.53 -2.96
C TYR A 16 -8.28 -6.12 -1.64
N MET A 17 -7.66 -7.17 -1.14
CA MET A 17 -8.03 -7.78 0.15
C MET A 17 -7.84 -6.79 1.31
N THR A 18 -6.71 -6.09 1.35
CA THR A 18 -6.42 -5.10 2.40
C THR A 18 -7.39 -3.91 2.32
N ARG A 19 -7.71 -3.44 1.11
CA ARG A 19 -8.68 -2.34 0.91
C ARG A 19 -10.10 -2.76 1.29
N LEU A 20 -10.50 -3.99 0.96
CA LEU A 20 -11.81 -4.52 1.33
C LEU A 20 -11.92 -4.66 2.85
N ALA A 21 -10.90 -5.23 3.51
CA ALA A 21 -10.85 -5.34 4.96
C ALA A 21 -11.03 -3.97 5.64
N ALA A 22 -10.30 -2.96 5.16
CA ALA A 22 -10.45 -1.58 5.64
C ALA A 22 -11.86 -1.03 5.40
N ALA A 23 -12.45 -1.26 4.22
CA ALA A 23 -13.79 -0.79 3.88
C ALA A 23 -14.89 -1.41 4.77
N ILE A 24 -14.72 -2.65 5.20
CA ILE A 24 -15.66 -3.34 6.12
C ILE A 24 -15.29 -3.15 7.61
N GLY A 25 -14.30 -2.29 7.92
CA GLY A 25 -13.88 -1.99 9.29
C GLY A 25 -13.23 -3.18 10.00
N ARG A 26 -12.55 -4.04 9.24
CA ARG A 26 -11.85 -5.23 9.75
C ARG A 26 -10.35 -5.10 9.56
N THR A 27 -9.62 -5.70 10.49
CA THR A 27 -8.19 -5.98 10.35
C THR A 27 -8.04 -7.42 9.88
N ILE A 28 -7.12 -7.65 8.94
CA ILE A 28 -6.70 -8.99 8.53
C ILE A 28 -5.30 -9.25 9.06
N GLU A 29 -5.01 -10.51 9.35
CA GLU A 29 -3.66 -10.95 9.70
C GLU A 29 -2.77 -10.85 8.46
N ASP A 30 -1.46 -10.70 8.67
CA ASP A 30 -0.50 -10.59 7.57
C ASP A 30 -0.20 -11.94 6.91
N GLU A 31 -0.47 -13.05 7.61
CA GLU A 31 -0.29 -14.40 7.09
C GLU A 31 -1.41 -14.76 6.11
N ILE A 32 -1.03 -15.30 4.95
CA ILE A 32 -1.98 -15.69 3.92
C ILE A 32 -2.64 -17.01 4.33
N PRO A 33 -3.98 -17.07 4.43
CA PRO A 33 -4.68 -18.29 4.78
C PRO A 33 -4.52 -19.36 3.70
N ASP A 34 -4.64 -20.63 4.12
CA ASP A 34 -4.57 -21.75 3.19
C ASP A 34 -5.68 -21.69 2.12
N HIS A 35 -5.26 -21.82 0.85
CA HIS A 35 -6.12 -21.77 -0.33
C HIS A 35 -5.39 -22.33 -1.56
N ASP A 36 -6.12 -22.64 -2.63
CA ASP A 36 -5.61 -23.29 -3.85
C ASP A 36 -4.38 -22.63 -4.50
N HIS A 37 -4.17 -21.33 -4.25
CA HIS A 37 -3.09 -20.54 -4.83
C HIS A 37 -2.00 -20.16 -3.83
N LEU A 38 -1.94 -20.78 -2.64
CA LEU A 38 -1.00 -20.40 -1.57
C LEU A 38 0.45 -20.49 -2.03
N THR A 39 0.75 -21.48 -2.87
CA THR A 39 2.09 -21.72 -3.40
C THR A 39 2.65 -20.58 -4.26
N MET A 40 1.79 -19.67 -4.75
CA MET A 40 2.23 -18.47 -5.47
C MET A 40 2.96 -17.48 -4.55
N TYR A 41 2.62 -17.46 -3.27
CA TYR A 41 3.17 -16.54 -2.27
C TYR A 41 4.50 -17.00 -1.65
N THR A 42 5.12 -18.02 -2.21
CA THR A 42 6.43 -18.49 -1.76
C THR A 42 7.51 -17.42 -1.95
N PRO A 43 8.48 -17.31 -1.04
CA PRO A 43 8.69 -18.18 0.12
C PRO A 43 7.99 -17.73 1.40
N ASP A 44 7.44 -16.51 1.44
CA ASP A 44 7.12 -15.84 2.70
C ASP A 44 5.68 -16.10 3.17
N PHE A 45 4.73 -16.33 2.25
CA PHE A 45 3.30 -16.52 2.55
C PHE A 45 2.67 -15.34 3.31
N LEU A 46 3.14 -14.12 3.04
CA LEU A 46 2.67 -12.89 3.68
C LEU A 46 1.99 -11.95 2.67
N ILE A 47 0.98 -11.22 3.15
CA ILE A 47 0.31 -10.12 2.44
C ILE A 47 1.27 -8.95 2.26
N SER A 48 2.04 -8.62 3.32
CA SER A 48 3.01 -7.54 3.27
C SER A 48 4.13 -7.81 2.26
N ALA A 49 4.54 -6.76 1.57
CA ALA A 49 5.68 -6.78 0.66
C ALA A 49 6.75 -5.85 1.21
N PRO A 50 8.02 -6.30 1.33
CA PRO A 50 9.10 -5.38 1.66
C PRO A 50 9.22 -4.32 0.56
N SER A 51 9.55 -3.09 0.97
CA SER A 51 9.89 -2.04 0.02
C SER A 51 11.13 -2.45 -0.78
N GLY A 52 11.10 -2.22 -2.09
CA GLY A 52 12.25 -2.47 -2.94
C GLY A 52 13.39 -1.49 -2.68
N ASN A 53 14.58 -1.80 -3.19
CA ASN A 53 15.78 -0.94 -3.09
C ASN A 53 15.77 0.23 -4.10
N MET A 54 14.59 0.63 -4.57
CA MET A 54 14.47 1.73 -5.51
C MET A 54 14.70 3.06 -4.78
N VAL A 55 15.58 3.90 -5.31
CA VAL A 55 15.84 5.22 -4.73
C VAL A 55 14.58 6.07 -4.88
N ASP A 56 14.13 6.63 -3.77
CA ASP A 56 13.01 7.57 -3.73
C ASP A 56 13.51 8.97 -4.14
N GLU A 57 13.36 9.31 -5.43
CA GLU A 57 13.72 10.63 -5.98
C GLU A 57 12.73 11.74 -5.58
N ASN A 58 11.59 11.37 -4.99
CA ASN A 58 10.49 12.27 -4.69
C ASN A 58 10.66 12.95 -3.33
N LYS A 59 11.24 12.26 -2.34
CA LYS A 59 11.41 12.75 -0.95
C LYS A 59 11.88 14.20 -0.80
N PRO A 60 13.00 14.64 -1.41
CA PRO A 60 13.48 16.01 -1.18
C PRO A 60 12.63 17.07 -1.88
N ARG A 61 12.04 16.78 -3.05
CA ARG A 61 11.30 17.77 -3.85
C ARG A 61 9.85 17.92 -3.39
N LEU A 62 9.21 16.81 -3.03
CA LEU A 62 7.79 16.83 -2.65
C LEU A 62 7.56 17.37 -1.24
N SER A 63 8.47 17.15 -0.28
CA SER A 63 8.31 17.73 1.06
C SER A 63 8.28 19.26 1.01
N GLU A 64 9.20 19.88 0.27
CA GLU A 64 9.24 21.34 0.12
C GLU A 64 8.00 21.90 -0.59
N ILE A 65 7.49 21.20 -1.61
CA ILE A 65 6.29 21.62 -2.35
C ILE A 65 5.05 21.46 -1.46
N VAL A 66 4.91 20.33 -0.77
CA VAL A 66 3.77 20.06 0.12
C VAL A 66 3.75 21.05 1.28
N GLU A 67 4.88 21.31 1.94
CA GLU A 67 4.98 22.30 3.01
C GLU A 67 4.61 23.70 2.51
N ARG A 68 5.10 24.10 1.33
CA ARG A 68 4.75 25.39 0.72
C ARG A 68 3.26 25.47 0.42
N VAL A 69 2.65 24.43 -0.15
CA VAL A 69 1.22 24.40 -0.49
C VAL A 69 0.37 24.43 0.78
N LEU A 70 0.70 23.61 1.80
CA LEU A 70 0.00 23.60 3.08
C LEU A 70 0.08 24.95 3.82
N ALA A 71 1.17 25.70 3.66
CA ALA A 71 1.30 27.04 4.24
C ALA A 71 0.36 28.09 3.61
N VAL A 72 -0.08 27.89 2.36
CA VAL A 72 -1.01 28.82 1.67
C VAL A 72 -2.47 28.37 1.75
N LEU A 73 -2.73 27.13 2.16
CA LEU A 73 -4.09 26.62 2.30
C LEU A 73 -4.72 27.17 3.58
N PRO A 74 -5.93 27.77 3.52
CA PRO A 74 -6.63 28.18 4.71
C PRO A 74 -6.94 26.95 5.57
N PRO A 75 -6.95 27.10 6.92
CA PRO A 75 -7.26 25.99 7.81
C PRO A 75 -8.65 25.43 7.47
N ALA A 76 -8.75 24.10 7.39
CA ALA A 76 -9.94 23.38 6.93
C ALA A 76 -11.23 23.65 7.74
N ASN A 77 -11.13 24.35 8.87
CA ASN A 77 -12.25 24.67 9.77
C ASN A 77 -12.62 26.16 9.80
N SER A 78 -12.23 26.97 8.80
CA SER A 78 -12.42 28.41 8.91
C SER A 78 -13.85 28.91 8.73
N GLU A 79 -14.79 28.13 8.17
CA GLU A 79 -16.20 28.55 8.08
C GLU A 79 -17.15 27.34 8.17
N ALA A 80 -17.57 27.03 9.39
CA ALA A 80 -18.92 26.54 9.66
C ALA A 80 -19.64 27.67 10.42
N ILE A 81 -20.15 28.64 9.66
CA ILE A 81 -21.18 29.59 10.13
C ILE A 81 -22.53 28.99 9.74
#